data_AF-A0A963Q2S7-F1
#
_entry.id   AF-A0A963Q2S7-F1
#
_cell.length_a   1.000
_cell.length_b   1.000
_cell.length_c   1.000
_cell.angle_alpha   90.00
_cell.angle_beta   90.00
_cell.angle_gamma   90.00
#
_symmetry.space_group_name_H-M   'P 1'
#
loop_
_entity.id
_entity.type
_entity.pdbx_description
1 polymer ?
#
loop_
_entity_poly.entity_id
_entity_poly.type
_entity_poly.pdbx_seq_one_letter_code
_entity_poly.pdbx_strand_id
1 'polypeptide(L)' 'LVYRKTARNFGPVMATAARLVVAQVTEVVETGELDPEAVVTPSIYVDRVVRVGGGER' A
#
# COMPACT_ATOMS: atom_id res chain seq x y z
N LEU A 1 -0.14 -0.47 -4.42
CA LEU A 1 -1.02 -0.32 -3.24
C LEU A 1 -2.28 0.44 -3.61
N VAL A 2 -3.42 -0.02 -3.10
CA VAL A 2 -4.71 0.67 -3.15
C VAL A 2 -5.05 1.11 -1.72
N TYR A 3 -5.75 2.23 -1.59
CA TYR A 3 -6.08 2.84 -0.29
C TYR A 3 -7.60 2.94 -0.12
N ARG A 4 -8.08 2.75 1.11
CA ARG A 4 -9.51 2.91 1.44
C ARG A 4 -9.83 4.36 1.81
N LYS A 5 -10.62 5.04 0.98
CA LYS A 5 -11.13 6.41 1.24
C LYS A 5 -10.00 7.38 1.65
N THR A 6 -10.13 8.02 2.81
CA THR A 6 -9.21 9.03 3.33
C THR A 6 -7.88 8.45 3.82
N ALA A 7 -7.71 7.12 3.85
CA ALA A 7 -6.41 6.50 4.11
C ALA A 7 -5.37 6.84 3.02
N ARG A 8 -5.81 7.36 1.87
CA ARG A 8 -4.97 7.92 0.81
C ARG A 8 -4.52 9.36 1.12
N ASN A 9 -3.96 9.57 2.31
CA ASN A 9 -3.44 10.87 2.72
C ASN A 9 -1.97 11.01 2.32
N PHE A 10 -1.05 10.99 3.29
CA PHE A 10 0.39 11.16 3.08
C PHE A 10 1.11 9.88 2.66
N GLY A 11 0.44 8.71 2.72
CA GLY A 11 1.05 7.42 2.38
C GLY A 11 1.82 7.41 1.05
N PRO A 12 1.20 7.81 -0.08
CA PRO A 12 1.88 7.81 -1.38
C PRO A 12 3.12 8.71 -1.44
N VAL A 13 3.04 9.95 -0.94
CA VAL A 13 4.17 10.90 -0.99
C VAL A 13 5.30 10.50 -0.03
N MET A 14 4.97 9.92 1.13
CA MET A 14 5.96 9.36 2.05
C MET A 14 6.74 8.21 1.40
N ALA A 15 6.04 7.32 0.68
CA ALA A 15 6.66 6.16 0.03
C ALA A 15 7.70 6.57 -1.02
N THR A 16 7.41 7.61 -1.81
CA THR A 16 8.37 8.08 -2.85
C THR A 16 9.61 8.78 -2.28
N ALA A 17 9.56 9.24 -1.03
CA ALA A 17 10.62 10.03 -0.41
C ALA A 17 11.53 9.21 0.55
N ALA A 18 11.19 7.96 0.82
CA ALA A 18 11.90 7.13 1.78
C ALA A 18 12.92 6.20 1.12
N ARG A 19 14.02 5.90 1.83
CA ARG A 19 15.00 4.88 1.41
C ARG A 19 14.50 3.45 1.63
N LEU A 20 13.59 3.25 2.58
CA LEU A 20 13.00 1.96 2.91
C LEU A 20 11.53 2.18 3.27
N VAL A 21 10.63 1.49 2.58
CA VAL A 21 9.19 1.56 2.75
C VAL A 21 8.64 0.21 3.18
N VAL A 22 7.99 0.20 4.35
CA VAL A 22 7.25 -0.96 4.87
C VAL A 22 5.77 -0.60 4.88
N ALA A 23 4.99 -1.24 4.02
CA ALA A 23 3.55 -1.03 3.91
C ALA A 23 2.79 -2.07 4.76
N GLN A 24 2.07 -1.59 5.78
CA GLN A 24 1.11 -2.42 6.50
C GLN A 24 -0.22 -2.41 5.75
N VAL A 25 -0.76 -3.60 5.48
CA VAL A 25 -1.99 -3.78 4.70
C VAL A 25 -2.93 -4.76 5.41
N THR A 26 -4.24 -4.55 5.23
CA THR A 26 -5.27 -5.46 5.75
C THR A 26 -5.40 -6.73 4.89
N GLU A 27 -5.13 -6.60 3.60
CA GLU A 27 -5.32 -7.64 2.60
C GLU A 27 -4.14 -7.67 1.62
N VAL A 28 -3.76 -8.88 1.21
CA VAL A 28 -2.81 -9.15 0.14
C VAL A 28 -3.54 -10.05 -0.85
N VAL A 29 -3.48 -9.69 -2.12
CA VAL A 29 -4.17 -10.34 -3.23
C VAL A 29 -3.15 -10.87 -4.23
N GLU A 30 -3.58 -11.75 -5.14
CA GLU A 30 -2.69 -12.32 -6.14
C GLU A 30 -2.32 -11.31 -7.23
N THR A 31 -1.23 -11.59 -7.95
CA THR A 31 -0.77 -10.71 -9.03
C THR A 31 -1.82 -10.64 -10.15
N GLY A 32 -2.19 -9.41 -10.53
CA GLY A 32 -3.22 -9.17 -11.55
C GLY A 32 -4.64 -8.99 -11.01
N GLU A 33 -4.88 -9.23 -9.71
CA GLU A 33 -6.21 -9.01 -9.10
C GLU A 33 -6.48 -7.53 -8.80
N LEU A 34 -5.44 -6.71 -8.66
CA LEU A 34 -5.59 -5.25 -8.57
C LEU A 34 -5.70 -4.66 -9.97
N ASP A 35 -6.76 -3.87 -10.21
CA ASP A 35 -6.85 -3.00 -11.38
C ASP A 35 -5.66 -2.04 -11.42
N PRO A 36 -4.82 -2.07 -12.48
CA PRO A 36 -3.67 -1.18 -12.61
C PRO A 36 -4.03 0.31 -12.48
N GLU A 37 -5.21 0.72 -12.95
CA GLU A 37 -5.66 2.12 -12.89
C GLU A 37 -6.09 2.54 -11.46
N ALA A 38 -6.36 1.56 -10.59
CA ALA A 38 -6.67 1.80 -9.18
C ALA A 38 -5.41 1.86 -8.29
N VAL A 39 -4.23 1.47 -8.81
CA VAL A 39 -2.97 1.46 -8.04
C VAL A 39 -2.45 2.89 -7.87
N VAL A 40 -2.50 3.38 -6.62
CA VAL A 40 -2.05 4.73 -6.28
C VAL A 40 -0.54 4.78 -6.03
N THR A 41 -0.01 3.80 -5.30
CA THR A 41 1.42 3.70 -5.03
C THR A 41 1.96 2.46 -5.75
N PRO A 42 2.67 2.63 -6.87
CA PRO A 42 3.30 1.54 -7.59
C PRO A 42 4.26 0.74 -6.70
N SER A 43 4.42 -0.55 -7.00
CA SER A 43 5.27 -1.46 -6.23
C SER A 43 6.75 -1.04 -6.18
N ILE A 44 7.22 -0.27 -7.17
CA ILE A 44 8.60 0.25 -7.20
C ILE A 44 8.95 1.16 -6.00
N TYR A 45 7.93 1.73 -5.33
CA TYR A 45 8.11 2.57 -4.15
C TYR A 45 7.88 1.81 -2.84
N VAL A 46 7.74 0.48 -2.88
CA VAL A 46 7.41 -0.34 -1.70
C VAL A 46 8.35 -1.52 -1.61
N ASP A 47 9.23 -1.53 -0.61
CA ASP A 47 10.21 -2.59 -0.43
C ASP A 47 9.62 -3.83 0.24
N ARG A 48 8.71 -3.62 1.21
CA ARG A 48 8.14 -4.70 2.02
C ARG A 48 6.66 -4.47 2.25
N VAL A 49 5.87 -5.53 2.11
CA VAL A 49 4.45 -5.55 2.45
C VAL A 49 4.27 -6.48 3.64
N VAL A 50 3.62 -5.99 4.68
CA VAL A 50 3.29 -6.76 5.88
C VAL A 50 1.78 -6.79 6.00
N ARG A 51 1.20 -7.98 5.88
CA ARG A 51 -0.21 -8.18 6.17
C ARG A 51 -0.41 -8.17 7.68
N VAL A 52 -1.19 -7.22 8.18
CA VAL A 52 -1.56 -7.13 9.59
C VAL A 52 -3.03 -7.51 9.71
N GLY A 53 -3.30 -8.63 10.39
CA GLY A 53 -4.66 -9.09 10.65
C GLY A 53 -5.32 -8.23 11.72
N GLY A 54 -6.39 -7.50 11.36
CA GLY A 54 -7.37 -6.96 12.31
C GLY A 54 -6.85 -6.13 13.49
N GLY A 55 -5.73 -5.40 13.34
CA GLY A 55 -5.23 -4.48 14.36
C GLY A 55 -6.10 -3.22 14.44
N GLU A 56 -6.95 -3.20 15.48
CA GLU A 56 -7.80 -2.14 16.03
C GLU A 56 -8.68 -1.31 15.08
N ARG A 57 -9.97 -1.25 15.44
CA ARG A 57 -11.06 -0.63 14.68
C ARG A 57 -11.11 0.88 14.88
#